data_AF-K6YM67-F1
#
_entry.id   AF-K6YM67-F1
#
_cell.length_a   1.000
_cell.length_b   1.000
_cell.length_c   1.000
_cell.angle_alpha   90.00
_cell.angle_beta   90.00
_cell.angle_gamma   90.00
#
_symmetry.space_group_name_H-M   'P 1'
#
loop_
_entity.id
_entity.type
_entity.pdbx_description
1 polymer ?
#
loop_
_entity_poly.entity_id
_entity_poly.type
_entity_poly.pdbx_seq_one_letter_code
_entity_poly.pdbx_strand_id
1 'polypeptide(L)' 'MTSSKQDQNEHGIAHFAALKTAIANGEEQTVKELLPTGPMQDIEKDYLIELAKLNNNRTIINLLQNIPSKD' A
#
# COMPACT_ATOMS: atom_id res chain seq x y z
N MET A 1 31.07 9.74 4.35
CA MET A 1 30.18 8.57 4.15
C MET A 1 29.38 8.38 5.43
N THR A 2 28.15 7.85 5.31
CA THR A 2 27.15 7.53 6.37
C THR A 2 26.12 8.60 6.76
N SER A 3 25.22 8.96 5.83
CA SER A 3 23.83 9.32 6.16
C SER A 3 22.97 8.13 5.70
N SER A 4 22.50 7.28 6.62
CA SER A 4 21.80 6.04 6.21
C SER A 4 20.73 5.60 7.20
N LYS A 5 20.20 6.49 8.03
CA LYS A 5 19.13 6.13 9.00
C LYS A 5 17.87 7.00 8.96
N GLN A 6 17.89 8.15 8.27
CA GLN A 6 16.70 9.03 8.18
C GLN A 6 15.90 8.80 6.89
N ASP A 7 16.56 8.53 5.76
CA ASP A 7 15.88 8.40 4.47
C ASP A 7 14.90 7.21 4.41
N GLN A 8 15.19 6.10 5.10
CA GLN A 8 14.34 4.90 5.03
C GLN A 8 12.94 5.10 5.63
N ASN A 9 12.82 6.00 6.62
CA ASN A 9 11.55 6.23 7.31
C ASN A 9 10.68 7.25 6.56
N GLU A 10 11.30 8.27 5.95
CA GLU A 10 10.60 9.23 5.08
C GLU A 10 10.09 8.55 3.80
N HIS A 11 10.89 7.66 3.21
CA HIS A 11 10.46 6.85 2.07
C HIS A 11 9.28 5.95 2.42
N GLY A 12 9.25 5.33 3.60
CA GLY A 12 8.12 4.49 4.04
C GLY A 12 6.81 5.27 4.19
N ILE A 13 6.87 6.45 4.82
CA ILE A 13 5.69 7.31 5.03
C ILE A 13 5.18 7.88 3.70
N ALA A 14 6.08 8.39 2.86
CA ALA A 14 5.72 8.93 1.54
C ALA A 14 5.15 7.86 0.61
N HIS A 15 5.75 6.67 0.62
CA HIS A 15 5.28 5.52 -0.16
C HIS A 15 3.90 5.06 0.27
N PHE A 16 3.66 4.95 1.58
CA PHE A 16 2.34 4.60 2.10
C PHE A 16 1.28 5.67 1.81
N ALA A 17 1.65 6.95 1.89
CA ALA A 17 0.76 8.04 1.50
C ALA A 17 0.40 7.98 0.01
N ALA A 18 1.37 7.74 -0.87
CA ALA A 18 1.15 7.58 -2.30
C ALA A 18 0.23 6.38 -2.59
N LEU A 19 0.45 5.24 -1.93
CA LEU A 19 -0.37 4.04 -2.09
C LEU A 19 -1.83 4.30 -1.70
N LYS A 20 -2.06 4.96 -0.54
CA LYS A 20 -3.42 5.35 -0.12
C LYS A 20 -4.10 6.25 -1.14
N THR A 21 -3.40 7.27 -1.64
CA THR A 21 -3.95 8.18 -2.65
C THR A 21 -4.29 7.44 -3.93
N ALA A 22 -3.41 6.56 -4.42
CA ALA A 22 -3.67 5.75 -5.62
C ALA A 22 -4.92 4.86 -5.45
N ILE A 23 -5.09 4.23 -4.29
CA ILE A 23 -6.29 3.43 -3.97
C ILE A 23 -7.54 4.31 -3.92
N ALA A 24 -7.46 5.46 -3.26
CA ALA A 24 -8.56 6.42 -3.14
C ALA A 24 -8.93 7.07 -4.49
N ASN A 25 -8.02 7.09 -5.46
CA ASN A 25 -8.30 7.52 -6.83
C ASN A 25 -8.70 6.37 -7.76
N GLY A 26 -8.57 5.12 -7.33
CA GLY A 26 -8.83 3.94 -8.16
C GLY A 26 -7.76 3.68 -9.23
N GLU A 27 -6.54 4.18 -9.04
CA GLU A 27 -5.42 4.06 -9.98
C GLU A 27 -4.76 2.67 -9.92
N GLU A 28 -5.40 1.68 -10.53
CA GLU A 28 -4.99 0.27 -10.41
C GLU A 28 -3.53 0.00 -10.79
N GLN A 29 -3.02 0.68 -11.83
CA GLN A 29 -1.62 0.52 -12.26
C GLN A 29 -0.66 1.09 -11.23
N THR A 30 -0.89 2.32 -10.76
CA THR A 30 -0.09 2.97 -9.72
C THR A 30 -0.10 2.14 -8.44
N VAL A 31 -1.26 1.55 -8.06
CA VAL A 31 -1.34 0.63 -6.92
C VAL A 31 -0.38 -0.54 -7.12
N LYS A 32 -0.40 -1.23 -8.26
CA LYS A 32 0.50 -2.37 -8.52
C LYS A 32 1.98 -1.99 -8.44
N GLU A 33 2.34 -0.79 -8.91
CA GLU A 33 3.71 -0.28 -8.86
C GLU A 33 4.15 0.07 -7.44
N LEU A 34 3.21 0.51 -6.59
CA LEU A 34 3.47 0.88 -5.20
C LEU A 34 3.26 -0.28 -4.21
N LEU A 35 2.70 -1.42 -4.62
CA LEU A 35 2.54 -2.55 -3.70
C LEU A 35 3.90 -3.13 -3.30
N PRO A 36 4.12 -3.44 -2.01
CA PRO A 36 5.33 -4.11 -1.59
C PRO A 36 5.42 -5.52 -2.20
N THR A 37 6.63 -5.96 -2.53
CA THR A 37 6.89 -7.32 -3.03
C THR A 37 6.89 -8.38 -1.92
N GLY A 38 6.70 -7.96 -0.67
CA GLY A 38 6.77 -8.82 0.52
C GLY A 38 5.51 -8.72 1.40
N PRO A 39 5.52 -9.42 2.54
CA PRO A 39 4.36 -9.46 3.43
C PRO A 39 4.06 -8.10 4.04
N MET A 40 2.78 -7.75 4.05
CA MET A 40 2.22 -6.53 4.62
C MET A 40 1.64 -6.80 6.01
N GLN A 41 1.67 -5.81 6.90
CA GLN A 41 1.03 -5.97 8.21
C GLN A 41 -0.48 -6.12 8.05
N ASP A 42 -1.10 -7.00 8.84
CA ASP A 42 -2.55 -7.25 8.74
C ASP A 42 -3.38 -5.97 8.89
N ILE A 43 -3.05 -5.15 9.89
CA ILE A 43 -3.74 -3.87 10.12
C ILE A 43 -3.59 -2.89 8.95
N GLU A 44 -2.44 -2.90 8.28
CA GLU A 44 -2.18 -2.05 7.11
C GLU A 44 -3.01 -2.53 5.93
N LYS A 45 -3.00 -3.84 5.67
CA LYS A 45 -3.75 -4.48 4.59
C LYS A 45 -5.25 -4.27 4.74
N ASP A 46 -5.81 -4.50 5.93
CA ASP A 46 -7.22 -4.31 6.20
C ASP A 46 -7.65 -2.87 5.96
N TYR A 47 -6.85 -1.90 6.42
CA TYR A 47 -7.10 -0.48 6.18
C TYR A 47 -7.14 -0.13 4.68
N LEU A 48 -6.19 -0.64 3.89
CA LEU A 48 -6.15 -0.39 2.44
C LEU A 48 -7.33 -1.07 1.72
N ILE A 49 -7.77 -2.25 2.17
CA ILE A 49 -8.95 -2.94 1.63
C ILE A 49 -10.21 -2.12 1.91
N GLU A 50 -10.39 -1.61 3.13
CA GLU A 50 -11.53 -0.74 3.46
C GLU A 50 -11.53 0.53 2.60
N LEU A 51 -10.36 1.14 2.38
CA LEU A 51 -10.23 2.28 1.48
C LEU A 51 -10.66 1.95 0.04
N ALA A 52 -10.26 0.79 -0.47
CA ALA A 52 -10.64 0.34 -1.82
C ALA A 52 -12.14 0.03 -1.94
N LYS A 53 -12.78 -0.43 -0.86
CA LYS A 53 -14.24 -0.65 -0.80
C LYS A 53 -15.04 0.64 -0.95
N LEU A 54 -14.53 1.78 -0.47
CA LEU A 54 -15.20 3.08 -0.62
C LEU A 54 -15.44 3.45 -2.10
N ASN A 55 -14.51 3.08 -2.98
CA ASN A 55 -14.62 3.29 -4.43
C ASN A 55 -15.25 2.12 -5.18
N ASN A 56 -15.64 1.04 -4.49
CA ASN A 56 -16.09 -0.22 -5.10
C ASN A 56 -15.11 -0.82 -6.14
N ASN A 57 -13.80 -0.53 -6.02
CA ASN A 57 -12.80 -1.04 -6.96
C ASN A 57 -12.42 -2.48 -6.60
N ARG A 58 -13.12 -3.45 -7.22
CA ARG A 58 -12.89 -4.89 -6.99
C ARG A 58 -11.50 -5.35 -7.40
N THR A 59 -10.89 -4.74 -8.41
CA THR A 59 -9.53 -5.11 -8.86
C THR A 59 -8.52 -4.83 -7.76
N ILE A 60 -8.58 -3.64 -7.16
CA ILE A 60 -7.69 -3.23 -6.08
C ILE A 60 -7.93 -4.07 -4.82
N ILE A 61 -9.19 -4.34 -4.46
CA ILE A 61 -9.52 -5.22 -3.33
C ILE A 61 -8.88 -6.60 -3.52
N ASN A 62 -9.01 -7.20 -4.70
CA ASN A 62 -8.42 -8.50 -5.00
C ASN A 62 -6.88 -8.45 -4.96
N LEU A 63 -6.26 -7.38 -5.48
CA LEU A 63 -4.80 -7.21 -5.42
C LEU A 63 -4.32 -7.20 -3.96
N LEU A 64 -4.97 -6.42 -3.10
CA LEU A 64 -4.61 -6.31 -1.69
C LEU A 64 -4.83 -7.63 -0.94
N GLN A 65 -5.94 -8.33 -1.19
CA GLN A 65 -6.24 -9.62 -0.55
C GLN A 65 -5.18 -10.70 -0.86
N ASN A 66 -4.58 -10.67 -2.04
CA ASN A 66 -3.54 -11.61 -2.47
C ASN A 66 -2.16 -11.35 -1.84
N ILE A 67 -1.96 -10.21 -1.16
CA ILE A 67 -0.69 -9.92 -0.50
C ILE A 67 -0.57 -10.80 0.74
N PRO A 68 0.57 -11.49 0.96
CA PRO A 68 0.82 -12.21 2.19
C PRO A 68 0.72 -11.28 3.39
N SER A 69 -0.02 -11.71 4.40
CA SER A 69 -0.12 -11.00 5.67
C SER A 69 0.97 -11.42 6.64
N LYS A 70 1.43 -10.50 7.48
CA LYS A 70 2.21 -10.80 8.68
C LYS A 70 1.60 -10.08 9.89
N ASP A 71 1.66 -10.76 11.03
CA ASP A 71 1.41 -10.19 12.36
C ASP A 71 2.49 -9.15 12.72
#